data_AF-A0A0F9I838-F1
#
_entry.id   AF-A0A0F9I838-F1
#
_cell.length_a   1.000
_cell.length_b   1.000
_cell.length_c   1.000
_cell.angle_alpha   90.00
_cell.angle_beta   90.00
_cell.angle_gamma   90.00
#
_symmetry.space_group_name_H-M   'P 1'
#
loop_
_entity.id
_entity.type
_entity.pdbx_description
1 polymer ?
#
loop_
_entity_poly.entity_id
_entity_poly.type
_entity_poly.pdbx_seq_one_letter_code
_entity_poly.pdbx_strand_id
1 'polypeptide(L)' 'MSPLAIQLAHILERTPPYVHLDLEELCAELRASKTAVRTAMQELESEGLIDIEQES' A
#
# COMPACT_ATOMS: atom_id res chain seq x y z
N MET A 1 -7.58 -2.44 10.49
CA MET A 1 -6.19 -2.47 10.02
C MET A 1 -5.36 -3.68 10.49
N SER A 2 -4.82 -4.46 9.53
CA SER A 2 -3.91 -5.59 9.71
C SER A 2 -2.45 -5.15 9.93
N PRO A 3 -1.55 -6.02 10.45
CA PRO A 3 -0.13 -5.69 10.61
C PRO A 3 0.58 -5.31 9.30
N LEU A 4 0.08 -5.83 8.17
CA LEU A 4 0.59 -5.51 6.84
C LEU A 4 0.14 -4.13 6.39
N ALA A 5 -1.13 -3.76 6.63
CA ALA A 5 -1.65 -2.42 6.35
C ALA A 5 -0.92 -1.33 7.17
N ILE A 6 -0.60 -1.61 8.45
CA ILE A 6 0.20 -0.69 9.28
C ILE A 6 1.60 -0.48 8.67
N GLN A 7 2.26 -1.54 8.21
CA GLN A 7 3.58 -1.42 7.58
C GLN A 7 3.50 -0.65 6.26
N LEU A 8 2.49 -0.93 5.44
CA LEU A 8 2.26 -0.21 4.20
C LEU A 8 2.04 1.28 4.45
N ALA A 9 1.22 1.65 5.44
CA ALA A 9 1.01 3.05 5.81
C ALA A 9 2.33 3.76 6.16
N HIS A 10 3.20 3.14 6.96
CA HIS A 10 4.51 3.70 7.28
C HIS A 10 5.43 3.88 6.04
N ILE A 11 5.35 2.99 5.04
CA ILE A 11 6.09 3.16 3.79
C ILE A 11 5.56 4.38 3.05
N LEU A 12 4.23 4.52 2.94
CA LEU A 12 3.58 5.63 2.25
C LEU A 12 3.88 6.98 2.92
N GLU A 13 3.85 7.06 4.26
CA GLU A 13 4.21 8.28 5.01
C GLU A 13 5.64 8.75 4.76
N ARG A 14 6.56 7.82 4.51
CA ARG A 14 7.98 8.10 4.24
C ARG A 14 8.27 8.33 2.76
N THR A 15 7.30 8.01 1.90
CA THR A 15 7.45 8.14 0.45
C THR A 15 7.12 9.57 0.03
N PRO A 16 8.03 10.26 -0.68
CA PRO A 16 7.74 11.60 -1.18
C PRO A 16 6.53 11.61 -2.11
N PRO A 17 5.72 12.69 -2.14
CA PRO A 17 4.45 12.75 -2.88
C PRO A 17 4.57 12.67 -4.41
N TYR A 18 5.79 12.63 -4.94
CA TYR A 18 6.07 12.53 -6.39
C TYR A 18 6.72 11.20 -6.78
N VAL A 19 6.84 10.27 -5.84
CA VAL A 19 7.35 8.93 -6.10
C VAL A 19 6.16 8.03 -6.39
N HIS A 20 6.12 7.53 -7.62
CA HIS A 20 5.22 6.43 -7.96
C HIS A 20 5.81 5.15 -7.36
N LEU A 21 5.03 4.47 -6.52
CA LEU A 21 5.41 3.18 -5.94
C LEU A 21 4.78 2.06 -6.76
N ASP A 22 5.62 1.19 -7.32
CA ASP A 22 5.12 0.02 -8.02
C ASP A 22 4.62 -1.04 -7.03
N LEU A 23 3.55 -1.75 -7.39
CA LEU A 23 3.00 -2.84 -6.57
C LEU A 23 4.04 -3.94 -6.33
N GLU A 24 4.94 -4.21 -7.28
CA GLU A 24 6.05 -5.16 -7.15
C GLU A 24 7.09 -4.70 -6.13
N GLU A 25 7.43 -3.41 -6.12
CA GLU A 25 8.34 -2.82 -5.13
C GLU A 25 7.75 -2.93 -3.72
N LEU A 26 6.47 -2.60 -3.57
CA LEU A 26 5.74 -2.76 -2.31
C LEU A 26 5.71 -4.22 -1.84
N CYS A 27 5.50 -5.17 -2.75
CA CYS A 27 5.56 -6.60 -2.42
C CYS A 27 6.95 -7.03 -1.93
N ALA A 28 8.01 -6.51 -2.56
CA ALA A 28 9.38 -6.80 -2.18
C ALA A 28 9.74 -6.21 -0.81
N GLU A 29 9.36 -4.95 -0.56
CA GLU A 29 9.63 -4.26 0.71
C GLU A 29 8.85 -4.88 1.88
N LEU A 30 7.58 -5.19 1.67
CA LEU A 30 6.71 -5.83 2.66
C LEU A 30 6.92 -7.34 2.80
N ARG A 31 7.72 -7.95 1.90
CA ARG A 31 7.92 -9.41 1.78
C ARG A 31 6.59 -10.18 1.78
N ALA A 32 5.62 -9.65 1.02
CA ALA A 32 4.26 -10.14 0.97
C ALA A 32 3.82 -10.41 -0.47
N SER A 33 2.79 -11.22 -0.65
CA SER A 33 2.22 -11.49 -1.98
C SER A 33 1.44 -10.28 -2.49
N LYS A 34 1.33 -10.15 -3.83
CA LYS A 34 0.50 -9.11 -4.48
C LYS A 34 -0.93 -9.07 -3.93
N THR A 35 -1.52 -10.24 -3.66
CA THR A 35 -2.86 -10.33 -3.07
C THR A 35 -2.90 -9.73 -1.67
N ALA A 36 -1.93 -10.07 -0.80
CA ALA A 36 -1.89 -9.55 0.55
C ALA A 36 -1.66 -8.04 0.58
N VAL A 37 -0.76 -7.52 -0.27
CA VAL A 37 -0.52 -6.08 -0.40
C VAL A 37 -1.77 -5.37 -0.92
N ARG A 38 -2.48 -5.92 -1.92
CA ARG A 38 -3.76 -5.37 -2.38
C ARG A 38 -4.82 -5.34 -1.28
N THR A 39 -4.93 -6.39 -0.49
CA THR A 39 -5.85 -6.40 0.66
C THR A 39 -5.46 -5.31 1.67
N ALA A 40 -4.17 -5.16 1.96
CA ALA A 40 -3.69 -4.09 2.84
C ALA A 40 -3.99 -2.69 2.29
N MET A 41 -3.83 -2.48 0.98
CA MET A 41 -4.20 -1.21 0.32
C MET A 41 -5.71 -0.95 0.45
N GLN A 42 -6.56 -1.95 0.19
CA GLN A 42 -8.01 -1.83 0.35
C GLN A 42 -8.44 -1.51 1.79
N GLU A 43 -7.75 -2.08 2.78
CA GLU A 43 -7.99 -1.72 4.19
C GLU A 43 -7.70 -0.22 4.43
N LEU A 44 -6.55 0.28 3.97
CA LEU A 44 -6.19 1.69 4.12
C LEU A 44 -7.14 2.63 3.37
N GLU A 45 -7.60 2.24 2.17
CA GLU A 45 -8.60 2.97 1.40
C GLU A 45 -9.95 3.02 2.13
N SER A 46 -10.40 1.89 2.70
CA SER A 46 -11.64 1.84 3.47
C SER A 46 -11.61 2.68 4.75
N GLU A 47 -10.40 2.93 5.28
CA GLU A 47 -10.16 3.81 6.43
C GLU A 47 -9.95 5.28 6.00
N GLY A 48 -9.95 5.59 4.69
CA GLY A 48 -9.77 6.94 4.16
C GLY A 48 -8.33 7.48 4.29
N LEU A 49 -7.34 6.58 4.40
CA LEU A 49 -5.93 6.93 4.57
C LEU A 49 -5.21 7.10 3.23
N ILE A 50 -5.70 6.42 2.20
CA ILE A 50 -5.16 6.48 0.84
C ILE A 50 -6.30 6.47 -0.17
N ASP A 51 -6.06 7.02 -1.36
CA ASP A 51 -6.92 6.87 -2.52
C ASP A 51 -6.20 5.97 -3.55
N ILE A 52 -6.85 4.90 -4.00
CA ILE A 52 -6.29 4.00 -5.01
C ILE A 52 -6.95 4.31 -6.35
N GLU A 53 -6.21 4.96 -7.26
CA GLU A 53 -6.69 5.13 -8.63
C GLU A 53 -6.69 3.78 -9.36
N GLN A 54 -7.88 3.24 -9.64
CA GLN A 54 -8.01 2.05 -10.48
C GLN A 54 -7.85 2.45 -11.95
N GLU A 55 -6.74 2.05 -12.57
CA GLU A 55 -6.54 2.20 -14.01
C GLU A 55 -7.60 1.34 -14.74
N SER A 56 -8.45 2.00 -15.54
CA SER A 56 -9.59 1.40 -16.28
C SER A 56 -9.19 0.83 -17.63
#